data_AF-A0A351KUV7-F1
#
_entry.id   AF-A0A351KUV7-F1
#
_cell.length_a   1.000
_cell.length_b   1.000
_cell.length_c   1.000
_cell.angle_alpha   90.00
_cell.angle_beta   90.00
_cell.angle_gamma   90.00
#
_symmetry.space_group_name_H-M   'P 1'
#
loop_
_entity.id
_entity.type
_entity.pdbx_description
1 polymer ?
#
loop_
_entity_poly.entity_id
_entity_poly.type
_entity_poly.pdbx_seq_one_letter_code
_entity_poly.pdbx_strand_id
1 'polypeptide(L)'
;MKKANLDELLRDITLSAIANNANGEDDISNMLFEIDAAVKSRRSVDCVQFEEAWKDVVEGSKQPFLFINFKLSSEVCAAAYDEGKEVNELTWNLVLPFINGLDASELPESGYDWLDQGEIHIAHESPELFECLLELIQLDQ
;
A
#
# COMPACT_ATOMS: atom_id res chain seq x y z
N MET A 1 -22.91 11.00 -5.56
CA MET A 1 -21.49 10.64 -5.55
C MET A 1 -21.17 10.17 -4.15
N LYS A 2 -20.72 8.92 -3.97
CA LYS A 2 -20.15 8.51 -2.68
C LYS A 2 -18.92 9.39 -2.47
N LYS A 3 -18.78 9.98 -1.28
CA LYS A 3 -17.48 10.48 -0.83
C LYS A 3 -16.56 9.26 -0.91
N ALA A 4 -15.65 9.22 -1.87
CA ALA A 4 -14.57 8.25 -1.81
C ALA A 4 -13.77 8.58 -0.55
N ASN A 5 -13.40 7.57 0.22
CA ASN A 5 -12.66 7.75 1.46
C ASN A 5 -11.16 7.70 1.16
N LEU A 6 -10.34 8.42 1.94
CA LEU A 6 -8.88 8.42 1.79
C LEU A 6 -8.30 7.01 1.79
N ASP A 7 -8.85 6.11 2.62
CA ASP A 7 -8.47 4.70 2.65
C ASP A 7 -8.65 3.99 1.31
N GLU A 8 -9.76 4.26 0.60
CA GLU A 8 -10.05 3.64 -0.70
C GLU A 8 -9.03 4.12 -1.75
N LEU A 9 -8.76 5.44 -1.79
CA LEU A 9 -7.76 6.00 -2.69
C LEU A 9 -6.37 5.44 -2.39
N LEU A 10 -5.97 5.40 -1.12
CA LEU A 10 -4.67 4.86 -0.72
C LEU A 10 -4.58 3.36 -1.01
N ARG A 11 -5.67 2.60 -0.85
CA ARG A 11 -5.73 1.19 -1.20
C ARG A 11 -5.48 1.03 -2.70
N ASP A 12 -6.23 1.74 -3.52
CA ASP A 12 -6.17 1.61 -4.98
C ASP A 12 -4.77 1.92 -5.52
N ILE A 13 -4.17 3.04 -5.09
CA ILE A 13 -2.80 3.39 -5.51
C ILE A 13 -1.76 2.39 -4.99
N THR A 14 -1.95 1.84 -3.79
CA THR A 14 -1.00 0.90 -3.19
C THR A 14 -1.04 -0.44 -3.92
N LEU A 15 -2.24 -0.96 -4.18
CA LEU A 15 -2.41 -2.23 -4.89
C LEU A 15 -1.90 -2.12 -6.33
N SER A 16 -2.20 -1.01 -7.02
CA SER A 16 -1.65 -0.72 -8.35
C SER A 16 -0.12 -0.70 -8.34
N ALA A 17 0.49 0.00 -7.37
CA ALA A 17 1.94 0.07 -7.28
C ALA A 17 2.60 -1.27 -6.95
N ILE A 18 1.99 -2.11 -6.09
CA ILE A 18 2.50 -3.46 -5.83
C ILE A 18 2.41 -4.32 -7.09
N ALA A 19 1.28 -4.28 -7.80
CA ALA A 19 1.08 -5.01 -9.05
C ALA A 19 2.10 -4.60 -10.13
N ASN A 20 2.33 -3.30 -10.28
CA ASN A 20 3.30 -2.75 -11.21
C ASN A 20 4.74 -3.10 -10.81
N ASN A 21 5.06 -3.07 -9.51
CA ASN A 21 6.36 -3.51 -9.01
C ASN A 21 6.64 -4.99 -9.33
N ALA A 22 5.61 -5.83 -9.25
CA ALA A 22 5.69 -7.25 -9.60
C ALA A 22 5.67 -7.52 -11.12
N ASN A 23 5.59 -6.48 -11.97
CA ASN A 23 5.54 -6.58 -13.44
C ASN A 23 4.44 -7.54 -13.95
N GLY A 24 3.29 -7.60 -13.27
CA GLY A 24 2.18 -8.48 -13.64
C GLY A 24 2.38 -9.96 -13.26
N GLU A 25 3.41 -10.28 -12.46
CA GLU A 25 3.49 -11.59 -11.82
C GLU A 25 2.48 -11.70 -10.68
N ASP A 26 1.75 -12.82 -10.67
CA ASP A 26 0.62 -13.07 -9.77
C ASP A 26 0.89 -14.28 -8.83
N ASP A 27 2.15 -14.69 -8.72
CA ASP A 27 2.55 -15.67 -7.70
C ASP A 27 2.87 -14.94 -6.38
N ILE A 28 2.31 -15.44 -5.28
CA ILE A 28 2.45 -14.78 -3.98
C ILE A 28 3.91 -14.75 -3.50
N SER A 29 4.69 -15.79 -3.79
CA SER A 29 6.10 -15.86 -3.38
C SER A 29 6.94 -14.83 -4.11
N ASN A 30 6.71 -14.68 -5.42
CA ASN A 30 7.39 -13.66 -6.22
C ASN A 30 6.95 -12.25 -5.81
N MET A 31 5.67 -12.03 -5.56
CA MET A 31 5.17 -10.75 -5.07
C MET A 31 5.80 -10.35 -3.73
N LEU A 32 5.90 -11.29 -2.78
CA LEU A 32 6.60 -11.08 -1.51
C LEU A 32 8.09 -10.76 -1.72
N PHE A 33 8.75 -11.43 -2.66
CA PHE A 33 10.15 -11.17 -3.01
C PHE A 33 10.33 -9.76 -3.58
N GLU A 34 9.47 -9.34 -4.51
CA GLU A 34 9.54 -8.01 -5.12
C GLU A 34 9.19 -6.90 -4.13
N ILE A 35 8.26 -7.13 -3.21
CA ILE A 35 7.96 -6.21 -2.09
C ILE A 35 9.20 -6.06 -1.20
N ASP A 36 9.84 -7.16 -0.79
CA ASP A 36 11.04 -7.11 0.06
C ASP A 36 12.20 -6.36 -0.64
N ALA A 37 12.38 -6.57 -1.93
CA ALA A 37 13.36 -5.84 -2.74
C ALA A 37 13.02 -4.34 -2.84
N ALA A 38 11.76 -3.99 -3.06
CA ALA A 38 11.29 -2.61 -3.12
C ALA A 38 11.48 -1.87 -1.79
N VAL A 39 11.11 -2.50 -0.67
CA VAL A 39 11.32 -1.95 0.68
C VAL A 39 12.80 -1.71 0.97
N LYS A 40 13.67 -2.70 0.71
CA LYS A 40 15.12 -2.57 0.96
C LYS A 40 15.78 -1.45 0.15
N SER A 41 15.24 -1.14 -1.02
CA SER A 41 15.74 -0.08 -1.89
C SER A 41 15.02 1.25 -1.75
N ARG A 42 13.98 1.33 -0.90
CA ARG A 42 13.01 2.43 -0.85
C ARG A 42 12.52 2.83 -2.23
N ARG A 43 12.15 1.83 -3.04
CA ARG A 43 11.70 2.04 -4.41
C ARG A 43 10.42 2.86 -4.40
N SER A 44 10.35 3.82 -5.32
CA SER A 44 9.10 4.48 -5.67
C SER A 44 8.52 3.79 -6.90
N VAL A 45 7.24 3.46 -6.84
CA VAL A 45 6.47 2.92 -7.96
C VAL A 45 5.20 3.75 -8.06
N ASP A 46 4.99 4.37 -9.21
CA ASP A 46 3.93 5.34 -9.43
C ASP A 46 3.97 6.47 -8.37
N CYS A 47 2.86 6.69 -7.66
CA CYS A 47 2.72 7.72 -6.65
C CYS A 47 3.13 7.30 -5.24
N VAL A 48 3.60 6.07 -5.03
CA VAL A 48 3.94 5.55 -3.69
C VAL A 48 5.41 5.17 -3.58
N GLN A 49 5.95 5.26 -2.37
CA GLN A 49 7.28 4.81 -2.00
C GLN A 49 7.17 3.73 -0.92
N PHE A 50 7.87 2.62 -1.12
CA PHE A 50 7.99 1.54 -0.14
C PHE A 50 8.98 1.95 0.96
N GLU A 51 8.60 1.85 2.23
CA GLU A 51 9.45 2.32 3.35
C GLU A 51 10.02 1.17 4.19
N GLU A 52 9.14 0.36 4.77
CA GLU A 52 9.51 -0.70 5.72
C GLU A 52 8.50 -1.84 5.63
N ALA A 53 8.94 -3.06 5.94
CA ALA A 53 8.04 -4.19 6.14
C ALA A 53 8.43 -4.98 7.38
N TRP A 54 7.45 -5.35 8.18
CA TRP A 54 7.64 -6.16 9.39
C TRP A 54 6.49 -7.13 9.59
N LYS A 55 6.67 -8.06 10.52
CA LYS A 55 5.66 -9.04 10.89
C LYS A 55 5.34 -8.87 12.35
N ASP A 56 4.06 -8.83 12.68
CA ASP A 56 3.62 -8.74 14.06
C ASP A 56 2.31 -9.50 14.28
N VAL A 57 2.03 -9.86 15.53
CA VAL A 57 0.78 -10.51 15.93
C VAL A 57 -0.14 -9.44 16.51
N VAL A 58 -1.24 -9.18 15.83
CA VAL A 58 -2.29 -8.26 16.32
C VAL A 58 -3.01 -8.89 17.51
N GLU A 59 -3.35 -8.08 18.51
CA GLU A 59 -4.08 -8.54 19.70
C GLU A 59 -5.38 -9.25 19.31
N GLY A 60 -5.57 -10.47 19.83
CA GLY A 60 -6.72 -11.32 19.51
C GLY A 60 -6.57 -12.18 18.25
N SER A 61 -5.52 -11.98 17.44
CA SER A 61 -5.18 -12.87 16.33
C SER A 61 -4.30 -14.04 16.79
N LYS A 62 -4.52 -15.21 16.18
CA LYS A 62 -3.64 -16.39 16.34
C LYS A 62 -2.52 -16.43 15.31
N GLN A 63 -2.62 -15.64 14.25
CA GLN A 63 -1.68 -15.63 13.13
C GLN A 63 -1.03 -14.25 13.01
N PRO A 64 0.26 -14.19 12.64
CA PRO A 64 0.92 -12.93 12.37
C PRO A 64 0.36 -12.29 11.09
N PHE A 65 0.51 -10.98 11.00
CA PHE A 65 0.25 -10.19 9.81
C PHE A 65 1.56 -9.65 9.27
N LEU A 66 1.61 -9.45 7.95
CA LEU A 66 2.63 -8.67 7.28
C LEU A 66 2.17 -7.23 7.20
N PHE A 67 2.97 -6.32 7.73
CA PHE A 67 2.78 -4.89 7.63
C PHE A 67 3.78 -4.35 6.62
N ILE A 68 3.31 -3.51 5.69
CA ILE A 68 4.16 -2.80 4.74
C ILE A 68 3.83 -1.31 4.84
N ASN A 69 4.81 -0.51 5.23
CA ASN A 69 4.67 0.94 5.32
C ASN A 69 4.98 1.62 3.99
N PHE A 70 4.16 2.62 3.68
CA PHE A 70 4.25 3.43 2.48
C PHE A 70 4.16 4.91 2.82
N LYS A 71 4.68 5.70 1.88
CA LYS A 71 4.49 7.14 1.78
C LYS A 71 4.23 7.51 0.33
N LEU A 72 3.86 8.77 0.10
CA LEU A 72 3.85 9.33 -1.24
C LEU A 72 5.28 9.38 -1.79
N SER A 73 5.42 9.18 -3.10
CA SER A 73 6.70 9.34 -3.77
C SER A 73 7.20 10.79 -3.70
N SER A 74 8.51 10.97 -3.82
CA SER A 74 9.11 12.31 -3.81
C SER A 74 8.56 13.22 -4.91
N GLU A 75 8.16 12.66 -6.04
CA GLU A 75 7.58 13.39 -7.17
C GLU A 75 6.21 13.99 -6.79
N VAL A 76 5.35 13.20 -6.16
CA VAL A 76 4.04 13.67 -5.66
C VAL A 76 4.22 14.72 -4.57
N CYS A 77 5.17 14.52 -3.65
CA CYS A 77 5.45 15.50 -2.60
C CYS A 77 5.97 16.83 -3.17
N ALA A 78 6.80 16.79 -4.22
CA ALA A 78 7.29 17.98 -4.89
C ALA A 78 6.15 18.74 -5.60
N ALA A 79 5.28 18.02 -6.32
CA ALA A 79 4.12 18.62 -6.97
C ALA A 79 3.16 19.27 -5.95
N ALA A 80 2.91 18.61 -4.82
CA ALA A 80 2.11 19.16 -3.72
C ALA A 80 2.73 20.45 -3.16
N TYR A 81 4.05 20.45 -2.96
CA TYR A 81 4.78 21.58 -2.41
C TYR A 81 4.73 22.81 -3.33
N ASP A 82 4.80 22.62 -4.65
CA ASP A 82 4.67 23.70 -5.64
C ASP A 82 3.27 24.36 -5.60
N GLU A 83 2.26 23.64 -5.12
CA GLU A 83 0.90 24.14 -4.89
C GLU A 83 0.67 24.67 -3.45
N GLY A 84 1.71 24.67 -2.61
CA GLY A 84 1.64 25.12 -1.22
C GLY A 84 0.95 24.13 -0.29
N LYS A 85 0.90 22.84 -0.66
CA LYS A 85 0.29 21.76 0.11
C LYS A 85 1.37 20.89 0.77
N GLU A 86 1.16 20.50 2.03
CA GLU A 86 2.09 19.67 2.79
C GLU A 86 1.50 18.27 2.94
N VAL A 87 2.10 17.28 2.26
CA VAL A 87 1.63 15.88 2.23
C VAL A 87 2.71 14.87 2.60
N ASN A 88 3.93 15.32 2.86
CA ASN A 88 5.10 14.47 3.20
C ASN A 88 4.97 13.74 4.54
N GLU A 89 4.04 14.18 5.40
CA GLU A 89 3.74 13.51 6.66
C GLU A 89 2.75 12.35 6.49
N LEU A 90 2.09 12.23 5.33
CA LEU A 90 1.17 11.14 5.08
C LEU A 90 1.93 9.82 4.95
N THR A 91 1.66 8.93 5.90
CA THR A 91 2.15 7.56 5.91
C THR A 91 0.98 6.61 6.15
N TRP A 92 1.00 5.45 5.50
CA TRP A 92 -0.01 4.41 5.71
C TRP A 92 0.64 3.03 5.65
N ASN A 93 -0.07 2.04 6.18
CA ASN A 93 0.34 0.65 6.12
C ASN A 93 -0.66 -0.17 5.32
N LEU A 94 -0.17 -1.05 4.47
CA LEU A 94 -0.93 -2.20 4.00
C LEU A 94 -0.71 -3.34 5.01
N VAL A 95 -1.81 -3.88 5.54
CA VAL A 95 -1.81 -5.00 6.48
C VAL A 95 -2.37 -6.23 5.77
N LEU A 96 -1.55 -7.27 5.67
CA LEU A 96 -1.88 -8.50 4.93
C LEU A 96 -1.77 -9.71 5.86
N PRO A 97 -2.62 -10.74 5.67
CA PRO A 97 -2.45 -12.00 6.38
C PRO A 97 -1.09 -12.61 6.02
N PHE A 98 -0.34 -13.07 7.01
CA PHE A 98 0.91 -13.77 6.75
C PHE A 98 0.61 -15.20 6.31
N ILE A 99 0.79 -15.45 5.02
CA ILE A 99 0.43 -16.72 4.37
C ILE A 99 1.26 -17.93 4.82
N ASN A 100 2.49 -17.69 5.31
CA ASN A 100 3.36 -18.78 5.76
C ASN A 100 2.82 -19.34 7.09
N GLY A 101 2.15 -20.48 7.00
CA GLY A 101 1.50 -21.16 8.13
C GLY A 101 -0.01 -21.31 7.99
N LEU A 102 -0.61 -20.82 6.89
CA LEU A 102 -1.98 -21.14 6.50
C LEU A 102 -2.08 -22.58 5.99
N ASP A 103 -3.22 -23.22 6.25
CA ASP A 103 -3.53 -24.51 5.63
C ASP A 103 -3.69 -24.32 4.11
N ALA A 104 -3.41 -25.36 3.32
CA ALA A 104 -3.44 -25.26 1.85
C ALA A 104 -4.83 -24.87 1.30
N SER A 105 -5.91 -25.10 2.05
CA SER A 105 -7.27 -24.68 1.71
C SER A 105 -7.59 -23.22 2.05
N GLU A 106 -6.72 -22.55 2.81
CA GLU A 106 -6.85 -21.16 3.24
C GLU A 106 -5.88 -20.23 2.49
N LEU A 107 -4.96 -20.81 1.70
CA LEU A 107 -4.06 -20.03 0.85
C LEU A 107 -4.88 -19.34 -0.27
N PRO A 108 -4.64 -18.05 -0.53
CA PRO A 108 -5.19 -17.36 -1.68
C PRO A 108 -4.78 -18.08 -2.99
N GLU A 109 -5.64 -18.06 -4.00
CA GLU A 109 -5.34 -18.73 -5.28
C GLU A 109 -4.24 -17.99 -6.07
N SER A 110 -4.09 -16.68 -5.82
CA SER A 110 -3.09 -15.83 -6.47
C SER A 110 -2.58 -14.68 -5.58
N GLY A 111 -1.55 -13.97 -6.07
CA GLY A 111 -1.02 -12.74 -5.47
C GLY A 111 -2.07 -11.64 -5.39
N TYR A 112 -2.89 -11.46 -6.42
CA TYR A 112 -3.99 -10.52 -6.42
C TYR A 112 -5.07 -10.87 -5.40
N ASP A 113 -5.46 -12.15 -5.29
CA ASP A 113 -6.42 -12.60 -4.26
C ASP A 113 -5.88 -12.39 -2.84
N TRP A 114 -4.56 -12.52 -2.67
CA TRP A 114 -3.89 -12.22 -1.41
C TRP A 114 -3.90 -10.72 -1.10
N LEU A 115 -3.57 -9.88 -2.09
CA LEU A 115 -3.61 -8.43 -1.97
C LEU A 115 -5.01 -7.90 -1.66
N ASP A 116 -6.05 -8.56 -2.19
CA ASP A 116 -7.43 -8.14 -1.97
C ASP A 116 -7.89 -8.28 -0.51
N GLN A 117 -7.23 -9.17 0.24
CA GLN A 117 -7.43 -9.32 1.69
C GLN A 117 -6.72 -8.23 2.50
N GLY A 118 -5.95 -7.36 1.85
CA GLY A 118 -5.20 -6.30 2.48
C GLY A 118 -6.07 -5.13 2.94
N GLU A 119 -5.78 -4.63 4.14
CA GLU A 119 -6.42 -3.47 4.73
C GLU A 119 -5.44 -2.30 4.83
N ILE A 120 -5.92 -1.07 4.57
CA ILE A 120 -5.12 0.15 4.71
C ILE A 120 -5.33 0.75 6.10
N HIS A 121 -4.22 1.01 6.79
CA HIS A 121 -4.21 1.68 8.07
C HIS A 121 -3.45 2.99 7.95
N ILE A 122 -4.15 4.12 8.10
CA ILE A 122 -3.55 5.46 8.05
C ILE A 122 -3.11 5.88 9.45
N ALA A 123 -1.88 6.40 9.57
CA ALA A 123 -1.36 6.85 10.86
C ALA A 123 -2.02 8.16 11.34
N HIS A 124 -2.43 9.03 10.43
CA HIS A 124 -3.08 10.31 10.71
C HIS A 124 -4.09 10.66 9.62
N GLU A 125 -5.37 10.79 9.98
CA GLU A 125 -6.42 11.20 9.05
C GLU A 125 -6.62 12.72 9.08
N SER A 126 -6.53 13.37 7.92
CA SER A 126 -6.99 14.75 7.71
C SER A 126 -7.89 14.78 6.47
N PRO A 127 -9.14 15.27 6.57
CA PRO A 127 -10.05 15.40 5.43
C PRO A 127 -9.48 16.24 4.28
N GLU A 128 -8.62 17.20 4.60
CA GLU A 128 -7.96 18.08 3.63
C GLU A 128 -6.95 17.32 2.75
N LEU A 129 -6.34 16.24 3.26
CA LEU A 129 -5.40 15.41 2.50
C LEU A 129 -6.09 14.68 1.35
N PHE A 130 -7.33 14.25 1.52
CA PHE A 130 -8.04 13.51 0.48
C PHE A 130 -8.25 14.32 -0.80
N GLU A 131 -8.81 15.54 -0.67
CA GLU A 131 -9.05 16.42 -1.82
C GLU A 131 -7.72 16.83 -2.47
N CYS A 132 -6.68 17.07 -1.67
CA CYS A 132 -5.33 17.33 -2.15
C CYS A 132 -4.80 16.20 -3.05
N LEU A 133 -4.93 14.96 -2.62
CA LEU A 133 -4.44 13.81 -3.36
C LEU A 133 -5.23 13.53 -4.63
N LEU A 134 -6.54 13.77 -4.64
CA LEU A 134 -7.34 13.63 -5.87
C LEU A 134 -6.90 14.61 -6.97
N GLU A 135 -6.45 15.81 -6.60
CA GLU A 135 -5.93 16.79 -7.56
C GLU A 135 -4.54 16.40 -8.09
N LEU A 136 -3.71 15.80 -7.24
CA LEU A 136 -2.32 15.45 -7.57
C LEU A 136 -2.16 14.10 -8.25
N ILE A 137 -2.98 13.12 -7.88
CA ILE A 137 -2.93 11.75 -8.39
C ILE A 137 -4.08 11.59 -9.40
N GLN A 138 -3.79 11.84 -10.67
CA GLN A 138 -4.69 11.43 -11.75
C GLN A 138 -4.57 9.91 -11.90
N LEU A 139 -5.48 9.19 -11.25
CA LEU A 139 -5.73 7.79 -11.62
C LEU A 139 -6.20 7.81 -13.08
N ASP A 140 -5.47 7.15 -13.97
CA ASP A 140 -5.96 6.89 -15.34
C ASP A 140 -7.32 6.17 -15.20
N GLN A 141 -8.40 6.88 -15.54
CA GLN A 141 -9.78 6.34 -15.55
C GLN A 141 -10.04 5.51 -16.80
#